data_AF-A0A8T3N2F0-F1
#
_entry.id   AF-A0A8T3N2F0-F1
#
_cell.length_a   1.000
_cell.length_b   1.000
_cell.length_c   1.000
_cell.angle_alpha   90.00
_cell.angle_beta   90.00
_cell.angle_gamma   90.00
#
_symmetry.space_group_name_H-M   'P 1'
#
loop_
_entity.id
_entity.type
_entity.pdbx_description
1 polymer ?
#
loop_
_entity_poly.entity_id
_entity_poly.type
_entity_poly.pdbx_seq_one_letter_code
_entity_poly.pdbx_strand_id
1 'polypeptide(L)' 'IAAGGPYAHPADGATFQNRERLLPVRPPGYYREYTVETPGSAERGARRIVTGGPDEAYWTADHYASFARIAP' A
#
# COMPACT_ATOMS: atom_id res chain seq x y z
N ILE A 1 -6.23 -7.26 -4.29
CA ILE A 1 -6.29 -7.26 -2.81
C ILE A 1 -7.54 -8.00 -2.32
N ALA A 2 -8.74 -7.65 -2.80
CA ALA A 2 -10.01 -8.31 -2.43
C ALA A 2 -10.01 -9.86 -2.56
N ALA A 3 -9.29 -10.41 -3.54
CA ALA A 3 -9.16 -11.86 -3.72
C ALA A 3 -8.22 -12.56 -2.72
N GLY A 4 -7.52 -11.83 -1.83
CA GLY A 4 -6.66 -12.39 -0.78
C GLY A 4 -5.28 -12.88 -1.24
N GLY A 5 -4.98 -12.86 -2.54
CA GLY A 5 -3.72 -13.34 -3.11
C GLY A 5 -3.95 -14.47 -4.12
N PRO A 6 -2.89 -15.14 -4.62
CA PRO A 6 -1.48 -14.95 -4.27
C PRO A 6 -0.93 -13.59 -4.73
N TYR A 7 0.11 -13.09 -4.05
CA TYR A 7 0.77 -11.83 -4.39
C TYR A 7 2.10 -12.06 -5.09
N ALA A 8 2.45 -11.17 -6.02
CA ALA A 8 3.64 -11.30 -6.85
C ALA A 8 4.92 -10.97 -6.06
N HIS A 9 4.85 -10.06 -5.09
CA HIS A 9 6.01 -9.64 -4.31
C HIS A 9 5.93 -10.15 -2.87
N PRO A 10 7.03 -10.67 -2.28
CA PRO A 10 7.05 -11.18 -0.90
C PRO A 10 6.66 -10.15 0.17
N ALA A 11 6.82 -8.86 -0.13
CA ALA A 11 6.46 -7.76 0.76
C ALA A 11 4.97 -7.39 0.70
N ASP A 12 4.21 -7.90 -0.29
CA ASP A 12 2.80 -7.60 -0.42
C ASP A 12 2.00 -8.22 0.73
N GLY A 13 1.17 -7.41 1.36
CA GLY A 13 0.48 -7.78 2.60
C GLY A 13 1.32 -7.59 3.86
N ALA A 14 2.54 -7.05 3.78
CA ALA A 14 3.29 -6.65 4.96
C ALA A 14 2.62 -5.44 5.66
N THR A 15 2.85 -5.32 6.97
CA THR A 15 2.35 -4.19 7.76
C THR A 15 3.01 -2.89 7.32
N PHE A 16 2.21 -1.91 6.89
CA PHE A 16 2.65 -0.54 6.70
C PHE A 16 2.57 0.21 8.03
N GLN A 17 3.69 0.76 8.51
CA GLN A 17 3.76 1.32 9.86
C GLN A 17 3.27 2.77 9.98
N ASN A 18 3.09 3.48 8.87
CA ASN A 18 2.71 4.90 8.87
C ASN A 18 3.57 5.75 9.82
N ARG A 19 4.90 5.60 9.77
CA ARG A 19 5.84 6.22 10.72
C ARG A 19 5.86 7.74 10.58
N GLU A 20 5.76 8.20 9.34
CA GLU A 20 5.73 9.59 8.91
C GLU A 20 4.35 10.23 9.16
N ARG A 21 3.35 9.43 9.56
CA ARG A 21 1.99 9.85 9.92
C ARG A 21 1.28 10.63 8.81
N LEU A 22 1.51 10.24 7.55
CA LEU A 22 0.86 10.82 6.38
C LEU A 22 -0.55 10.28 6.17
N LEU A 23 -0.87 9.11 6.75
CA LEU A 23 -2.23 8.57 6.86
C LEU A 23 -2.79 8.82 8.26
N PRO A 24 -4.12 8.72 8.48
CA PRO A 24 -4.71 8.78 9.81
C PRO A 24 -4.03 7.84 10.82
N VAL A 25 -3.87 8.29 12.06
CA VAL A 25 -3.24 7.47 13.11
C VAL A 25 -4.17 6.33 13.51
N ARG A 26 -3.67 5.10 13.44
CA ARG A 26 -4.39 3.85 13.72
C ARG A 26 -3.51 2.89 14.54
N PRO A 27 -4.09 1.88 15.21
CA PRO A 27 -3.32 0.87 15.93
C PRO A 27 -2.31 0.13 15.03
N PRO A 28 -1.21 -0.41 15.58
CA PRO A 28 -0.25 -1.20 14.83
C PRO A 28 -0.92 -2.37 14.08
N GLY A 29 -0.48 -2.62 12.84
CA GLY A 29 -1.03 -3.69 12.00
C GLY A 29 -2.31 -3.32 11.24
N TYR A 30 -2.86 -2.13 11.45
CA TYR A 30 -4.05 -1.65 10.73
C TYR A 30 -3.82 -1.51 9.23
N TYR A 31 -2.66 -0.96 8.85
CA TYR A 31 -2.33 -0.72 7.44
C TYR A 31 -1.47 -1.85 6.84
N ARG A 32 -1.74 -2.18 5.58
CA ARG A 32 -1.03 -3.17 4.78
C ARG A 32 -0.59 -2.57 3.45
N GLU A 33 0.60 -2.90 2.97
CA GLU A 33 1.09 -2.41 1.68
C GLU A 33 1.06 -3.47 0.58
N TYR A 34 0.88 -3.01 -0.66
CA TYR A 34 0.87 -3.85 -1.86
C TYR A 34 1.57 -3.12 -3.00
N THR A 35 2.42 -3.84 -3.72
CA THR A 35 3.07 -3.35 -4.93
C THR A 35 2.07 -3.16 -6.06
N VAL A 36 2.23 -2.04 -6.76
CA VAL A 36 1.65 -1.84 -8.08
C VAL A 36 2.78 -1.86 -9.09
N GLU A 37 2.67 -2.78 -10.05
CA GLU A 37 3.68 -2.98 -11.09
C GLU A 37 3.99 -1.68 -11.84
N THR A 38 5.27 -1.45 -12.07
CA THR A 38 5.74 -0.36 -12.94
C THR A 38 6.14 -0.97 -14.26
N PRO A 39 5.40 -0.73 -15.36
CA PRO A 39 5.70 -1.34 -16.65
C PRO A 39 7.14 -1.10 -17.08
N GLY A 40 7.84 -2.17 -17.46
CA GLY A 40 9.25 -2.12 -17.89
C GLY A 40 10.28 -2.10 -16.76
N SER A 41 9.86 -2.10 -15.50
CA SER A 41 10.76 -2.23 -14.35
C SER A 41 10.99 -3.71 -14.00
N ALA A 42 12.25 -4.08 -13.71
CA ALA A 42 12.58 -5.38 -13.12
C ALA A 42 12.45 -5.36 -11.58
N GLU A 43 12.37 -4.17 -10.97
CA GLU A 43 12.17 -3.98 -9.54
C GLU A 43 10.72 -3.59 -9.24
N ARG A 44 10.34 -3.64 -7.94
CA ARG A 44 9.02 -3.26 -7.44
C ARG A 44 8.60 -1.81 -7.79
N GLY A 45 9.54 -0.94 -8.16
CA GLY A 45 9.30 0.48 -8.39
C GLY A 45 8.78 1.22 -7.14
N ALA A 46 8.34 2.46 -7.33
CA ALA A 46 7.87 3.34 -6.24
C ALA A 46 6.36 3.21 -5.91
N ARG A 47 5.59 2.59 -6.80
CA ARG A 47 4.12 2.60 -6.77
C ARG A 47 3.57 1.58 -5.78
N ARG A 48 2.67 2.00 -4.90
CA ARG A 48 2.03 1.12 -3.90
C ARG A 48 0.57 1.48 -3.69
N ILE A 49 -0.20 0.49 -3.25
CA ILE A 49 -1.47 0.69 -2.57
C ILE A 49 -1.28 0.36 -1.09
N VAL A 50 -1.79 1.21 -0.21
CA VAL A 50 -1.89 0.95 1.23
C VAL A 50 -3.35 0.81 1.61
N THR A 51 -3.74 -0.32 2.20
CA THR A 51 -5.12 -0.56 2.66
C THR A 51 -5.22 -0.51 4.17
N GLY A 52 -6.36 -0.06 4.69
CA GLY A 52 -6.74 -0.13 6.09
C GLY A 52 -8.22 -0.48 6.24
N GLY A 53 -8.55 -1.50 7.04
CA GLY A 53 -9.94 -1.94 7.16
C GLY A 53 -10.61 -2.31 5.81
N PRO A 54 -11.95 -2.37 5.75
CA PRO A 54 -12.69 -2.77 4.54
C PRO A 54 -12.77 -1.68 3.45
N ASP A 55 -12.83 -0.40 3.83
CA ASP A 55 -13.15 0.72 2.91
C ASP A 55 -12.11 1.85 2.89
N GLU A 56 -10.89 1.57 3.38
CA GLU A 56 -9.78 2.53 3.36
C GLU A 56 -8.68 2.00 2.44
N ALA A 57 -8.43 2.71 1.35
CA ALA A 57 -7.30 2.45 0.47
C ALA A 57 -6.67 3.76 0.02
N TYR A 58 -5.34 3.74 -0.10
CA TYR A 58 -4.53 4.88 -0.51
C TYR A 58 -3.56 4.47 -1.60
N TRP A 59 -3.38 5.36 -2.57
CA TRP A 59 -2.39 5.26 -3.62
C TRP A 59 -1.18 6.11 -3.26
N THR A 60 0.02 5.58 -3.49
CA THR A 60 1.26 6.36 -3.56
C THR A 60 1.98 6.03 -4.86
N ALA A 61 2.42 7.07 -5.57
CA ALA A 61 3.23 6.95 -6.79
C ALA A 61 4.73 7.16 -6.52
N ASP A 62 5.07 7.61 -5.32
CA ASP A 62 6.35 8.23 -4.96
C ASP A 62 6.97 7.58 -3.71
N HIS A 63 6.72 6.28 -3.52
CA HIS A 63 7.31 5.48 -2.46
C HIS A 63 7.05 6.06 -1.06
N TYR A 64 5.76 6.26 -0.76
CA TYR A 64 5.23 6.72 0.53
C TYR A 64 5.52 8.20 0.86
N ALA A 65 6.01 9.00 -0.08
CA ALA A 65 6.23 10.43 0.14
C ALA A 65 4.91 11.23 0.12
N SER A 66 3.91 10.79 -0.64
CA SER A 66 2.56 11.35 -0.63
C SER A 66 1.49 10.28 -0.88
N PHE A 67 0.25 10.59 -0.51
CA PHE A 67 -0.88 9.68 -0.64
C PHE A 67 -2.10 10.38 -1.22
N ALA A 68 -2.83 9.64 -2.07
CA ALA A 68 -4.18 9.98 -2.49
C ALA A 68 -5.15 8.89 -2.02
N ARG A 69 -6.29 9.28 -1.46
CA ARG A 69 -7.34 8.32 -1.09
C ARG A 69 -7.99 7.77 -2.35
N ILE A 70 -8.15 6.45 -2.40
CA ILE A 70 -8.87 5.76 -3.47
C ILE A 70 -10.34 5.74 -3.06
N ALA A 71 -11.21 6.30 -3.91
CA ALA A 71 -12.66 6.15 -3.73
C ALA A 71 -13.08 4.71 -4.08
N PRO A 72 -14.09 4.15 -3.40
CA PRO A 72 -14.61 2.82 -3.71
C PRO A 72 -15.04 2.67 -5.18
#